data_AF-A0A2S0RBJ5-F1
#
_entry.id   AF-A0A2S0RBJ5-F1
#
_cell.length_a   1.000
_cell.length_b   1.000
_cell.length_c   1.000
_cell.angle_alpha   90.00
_cell.angle_beta   90.00
_cell.angle_gamma   90.00
#
_symmetry.space_group_name_H-M   'P 1'
#
loop_
_entity.id
_entity.type
_entity.pdbx_description
1 polymer ?
#
loop_
_entity_poly.entity_id
_entity_poly.type
_entity_poly.pdbx_seq_one_letter_code
_entity_poly.pdbx_strand_id
1 'polypeptide(L)'
;MSGFLIGTILYRLYVDQHFRLPTVLSFLRRRWLRTLPLYYTILLVNILIGVVYSGLPDGLWKYFFFLQNATGKIPLFFVESWSLSVEEFSYVLLPLLLLLTGVVFRPNNRSLFFLLGTCLLLLCSFGARLYFHQTTQNTDVVVWNTDLKMVVVYRLDAIYMGVLCSWIAENFKKFWINSKWMLCFAGLLILCFLFAGIGYFQFTIRNAPLFWNVFYLTVVTTAIALFLPVLSDWKKTEWMISKPIAFVSMISYSVYLWHYSIVLQLMRSWFYQSDRYTFTALYISITLLLSWFTYALIEKPVLAFRDRKKT
;
A
#
# COMPACT_ATOMS: atom_id res chain seq x y z
N MET A 1 1.96 7.13 0.60
CA MET A 1 0.75 7.99 0.62
C MET A 1 -0.31 7.47 1.58
N SER A 2 -0.83 6.24 1.43
CA SER A 2 -1.93 5.73 2.28
C SER A 2 -1.62 5.80 3.79
N GLY A 3 -0.41 5.36 4.19
CA GLY A 3 0.02 5.40 5.59
C GLY A 3 0.00 6.78 6.25
N PHE A 4 0.22 7.87 5.50
CA PHE A 4 0.18 9.23 6.07
C PHE A 4 -1.23 9.62 6.50
N LEU A 5 -2.22 9.45 5.61
CA LEU A 5 -3.62 9.78 5.89
C LEU A 5 -4.21 8.90 7.00
N ILE A 6 -3.92 7.60 6.97
CA ILE A 6 -4.37 6.67 8.01
C ILE A 6 -3.67 6.95 9.33
N GLY A 7 -2.37 7.22 9.29
CA GLY A 7 -1.57 7.59 10.45
C GLY A 7 -2.11 8.83 11.14
N THR A 8 -2.41 9.90 10.40
CA THR A 8 -3.02 11.13 10.97
C THR A 8 -4.33 10.83 11.68
N ILE A 9 -5.20 10.02 11.06
CA ILE A 9 -6.51 9.69 11.64
C ILE A 9 -6.35 8.83 12.88
N LEU A 10 -5.48 7.82 12.85
CA LEU A 10 -5.24 6.94 13.99
C LEU A 10 -4.56 7.68 15.15
N TYR A 11 -3.57 8.53 14.84
CA TYR A 11 -2.86 9.35 15.82
C TYR A 11 -3.83 10.24 16.59
N ARG A 12 -4.69 10.99 15.89
CA ARG A 12 -5.72 11.83 16.52
C ARG A 12 -6.70 11.01 17.36
N LEU A 13 -7.17 9.87 16.85
CA LEU A 13 -8.04 8.96 17.63
C LEU A 13 -7.37 8.44 18.91
N TYR A 14 -6.06 8.19 18.87
CA TYR A 14 -5.29 7.69 20.00
C TYR A 14 -5.03 8.77 21.07
N VAL A 15 -4.69 9.99 20.64
CA VAL A 15 -4.37 11.11 21.53
C VAL A 15 -5.64 11.75 22.10
N ASP A 16 -6.65 12.01 21.27
CA ASP A 16 -7.78 12.88 21.61
C ASP A 16 -8.97 12.15 22.26
N GLN A 17 -9.05 10.81 22.13
CA GLN A 17 -10.20 10.03 22.61
C GLN A 17 -9.81 8.95 23.61
N HIS A 18 -10.80 8.37 24.30
CA HIS A 18 -10.59 7.11 25.03
C HIS A 18 -10.36 5.99 24.03
N PHE A 19 -9.09 5.66 23.81
CA PHE A 19 -8.70 4.59 22.89
C PHE A 19 -9.04 3.22 23.49
N ARG A 20 -10.20 2.69 23.08
CA ARG A 20 -10.74 1.39 23.50
C ARG A 20 -11.11 0.56 22.29
N LEU A 21 -11.49 -0.70 22.51
CA LEU A 21 -11.91 -1.63 21.47
C LEU A 21 -12.98 -1.05 20.51
N PRO A 22 -14.03 -0.34 20.96
CA PRO A 22 -15.01 0.27 20.06
C PRO A 22 -14.41 1.32 19.10
N THR A 23 -13.42 2.08 19.56
CA THR A 23 -12.71 3.08 18.75
C THR A 23 -11.92 2.39 17.64
N VAL A 24 -11.21 1.31 17.98
CA VAL A 24 -10.46 0.49 17.01
C VAL A 24 -11.41 -0.16 15.99
N LEU A 25 -12.51 -0.76 16.43
CA LEU A 25 -13.49 -1.37 15.54
C LEU A 25 -14.16 -0.34 14.62
N SER A 26 -14.47 0.86 15.12
CA SER A 26 -15.02 1.96 14.32
C SER A 26 -14.03 2.42 13.25
N PHE A 27 -12.74 2.52 13.61
CA PHE A 27 -11.66 2.82 12.68
C PHE A 27 -11.54 1.75 11.60
N LEU A 28 -11.45 0.47 11.96
CA LEU A 28 -11.34 -0.66 11.04
C LEU A 28 -12.53 -0.75 10.10
N ARG A 29 -13.76 -0.69 10.63
CA ARG A 29 -15.00 -0.74 9.83
C ARG A 29 -15.01 0.33 8.73
N ARG A 30 -14.56 1.56 9.03
CA ARG A 30 -14.54 2.65 8.04
C ARG A 30 -13.52 2.40 6.92
N ARG A 31 -12.42 1.71 7.21
CA ARG A 31 -11.41 1.31 6.22
C ARG A 31 -11.89 0.14 5.39
N TRP A 32 -12.41 -0.89 6.04
CA TRP A 32 -12.94 -2.06 5.38
C TRP A 32 -14.08 -1.76 4.43
N LEU A 33 -15.00 -0.84 4.78
CA LEU A 33 -16.05 -0.40 3.86
C LEU A 33 -15.53 0.29 2.59
N ARG A 34 -14.28 0.77 2.58
CA ARG A 34 -13.65 1.33 1.39
C ARG A 34 -12.96 0.25 0.55
N THR A 35 -12.27 -0.70 1.17
CA THR A 35 -11.36 -1.63 0.48
C THR A 35 -12.00 -2.99 0.19
N LEU A 36 -12.63 -3.61 1.20
CA LEU A 36 -13.07 -5.01 1.16
C LEU A 36 -14.19 -5.32 0.15
N PRO A 37 -15.26 -4.50 -0.02
CA PRO A 37 -16.36 -4.84 -0.92
C PRO A 37 -15.89 -5.07 -2.36
N LEU A 38 -15.06 -4.16 -2.86
CA LEU A 38 -14.53 -4.27 -4.21
C LEU A 38 -13.50 -5.40 -4.30
N TYR A 39 -12.62 -5.52 -3.31
CA TYR A 39 -11.65 -6.62 -3.27
C TYR A 39 -12.33 -8.00 -3.38
N TYR A 40 -13.33 -8.26 -2.55
CA TYR A 40 -14.04 -9.53 -2.56
C TYR A 40 -14.85 -9.72 -3.85
N THR A 41 -15.41 -8.67 -4.43
CA THR A 41 -16.05 -8.76 -5.75
C THR A 41 -15.06 -9.23 -6.81
N ILE A 42 -13.87 -8.61 -6.87
CA ILE A 42 -12.85 -8.99 -7.85
C ILE A 42 -12.24 -10.35 -7.56
N LEU A 43 -12.12 -10.74 -6.28
CA LEU A 43 -11.72 -12.09 -5.90
C LEU A 43 -12.72 -13.13 -6.42
N LEU A 44 -14.03 -12.89 -6.28
CA LEU A 44 -15.06 -13.77 -6.82
C LEU A 44 -14.99 -13.86 -8.35
N VAL A 45 -14.75 -12.74 -9.05
CA VAL A 45 -14.52 -12.76 -10.50
C VAL A 45 -13.30 -13.59 -10.87
N ASN A 46 -12.18 -13.45 -10.15
CA ASN A 46 -10.99 -14.29 -10.36
C ASN A 46 -11.28 -15.77 -10.10
N ILE A 47 -12.09 -16.10 -9.08
CA ILE A 47 -12.52 -17.48 -8.80
C ILE A 47 -13.33 -18.03 -9.98
N LEU A 48 -14.29 -17.26 -10.50
CA LEU A 48 -15.11 -17.68 -11.65
C LEU A 48 -14.24 -17.92 -12.89
N ILE A 49 -13.30 -17.01 -13.18
CA ILE A 49 -12.35 -17.18 -14.29
C ILE A 49 -11.45 -18.39 -14.05
N GLY A 50 -10.96 -18.58 -12.81
CA GLY A 50 -10.10 -19.70 -12.42
C GLY A 50 -10.77 -21.05 -12.60
N VAL A 51 -12.05 -21.17 -12.24
CA VAL A 51 -12.83 -22.41 -12.46
C VAL A 51 -12.95 -22.76 -13.94
N VAL A 52 -13.02 -21.75 -14.83
CA VAL A 52 -13.23 -21.97 -16.27
C VAL A 52 -11.91 -22.16 -17.04
N TYR A 53 -10.85 -21.44 -16.69
CA TYR A 53 -9.65 -21.33 -17.54
C TYR A 53 -8.35 -21.83 -16.90
N SER A 54 -8.05 -21.46 -15.65
CA SER A 54 -6.68 -21.55 -15.10
C SER A 54 -6.53 -22.46 -13.88
N GLY A 55 -7.62 -23.02 -13.36
CA GLY A 55 -7.66 -23.73 -12.09
C GLY A 55 -7.68 -22.79 -10.87
N LEU A 56 -7.91 -23.37 -9.70
CA LEU A 56 -7.91 -22.64 -8.42
C LEU A 56 -6.63 -22.97 -7.63
N PRO A 57 -6.06 -22.01 -6.89
CA PRO A 57 -4.91 -22.28 -6.04
C PRO A 57 -5.32 -23.12 -4.81
N ASP A 58 -4.45 -24.05 -4.39
CA ASP A 58 -4.65 -24.93 -3.21
C ASP A 58 -4.91 -24.15 -1.90
N GLY A 59 -4.51 -22.88 -1.85
CA GLY A 59 -4.68 -21.98 -0.72
C GLY A 59 -5.75 -20.91 -0.90
N LEU A 60 -6.81 -21.13 -1.70
CA LEU A 60 -7.80 -20.10 -2.02
C LEU A 60 -8.37 -19.38 -0.79
N TRP A 61 -8.62 -20.11 0.31
CA TRP A 61 -9.11 -19.56 1.57
C TRP A 61 -8.21 -18.44 2.13
N LYS A 62 -6.90 -18.48 1.83
CA LYS A 62 -5.94 -17.46 2.29
C LYS A 62 -6.26 -16.08 1.75
N TYR A 63 -6.81 -15.97 0.53
CA TYR A 63 -7.20 -14.69 -0.07
C TYR A 63 -8.34 -14.02 0.69
N PHE A 64 -9.23 -14.78 1.33
CA PHE A 64 -10.31 -14.20 2.14
C PHE A 64 -9.80 -13.51 3.41
N PHE A 65 -8.66 -13.95 3.92
CA PHE A 65 -8.03 -13.46 5.15
C PHE A 65 -6.71 -12.72 4.93
N PHE A 66 -6.37 -12.38 3.68
CA PHE A 66 -5.11 -11.70 3.31
C PHE A 66 -3.83 -12.47 3.64
N LEU A 67 -3.90 -13.79 3.76
CA LEU A 67 -2.79 -14.67 4.17
C LEU A 67 -1.96 -15.21 2.99
N GLN A 68 -2.35 -14.96 1.75
CA GLN A 68 -1.75 -15.53 0.54
C GLN A 68 -0.28 -15.14 0.36
N ASN A 69 0.13 -14.01 0.92
CA ASN A 69 1.48 -13.47 0.88
C ASN A 69 1.97 -13.01 2.26
N ALA A 70 1.44 -13.59 3.33
CA ALA A 70 1.81 -13.19 4.70
C ALA A 70 3.31 -13.40 4.95
N THR A 71 3.79 -14.62 4.68
CA THR A 71 5.19 -15.05 4.93
C THR A 71 5.88 -15.65 3.71
N GLY A 72 5.15 -15.90 2.62
CA GLY A 72 5.69 -16.57 1.44
C GLY A 72 5.24 -15.92 0.14
N LYS A 73 5.79 -16.42 -0.97
CA LYS A 73 5.52 -15.90 -2.32
C LYS A 73 4.03 -16.00 -2.69
N ILE A 74 3.54 -14.97 -3.37
CA ILE A 74 2.15 -14.93 -3.84
C ILE A 74 1.97 -15.82 -5.09
N PRO A 75 0.91 -16.65 -5.15
CA PRO A 75 0.55 -17.38 -6.37
C PRO A 75 0.12 -16.45 -7.52
N LEU A 76 0.32 -16.91 -8.75
CA LEU A 76 -0.11 -16.23 -9.99
C LEU A 76 -1.62 -16.38 -10.26
N PHE A 77 -2.44 -16.10 -9.26
CA PHE A 77 -3.92 -16.15 -9.35
C PHE A 77 -4.52 -14.75 -9.22
N PHE A 78 -4.22 -14.04 -8.14
CA PHE A 78 -4.65 -12.66 -7.91
C PHE A 78 -3.49 -11.84 -7.38
N VAL A 79 -2.55 -11.50 -8.26
CA VAL A 79 -1.24 -10.94 -7.89
C VAL A 79 -1.39 -9.58 -7.22
N GLU A 80 -2.26 -8.70 -7.71
CA GLU A 80 -2.49 -7.34 -7.16
C GLU A 80 -2.95 -7.36 -5.69
N SER A 81 -3.47 -8.47 -5.20
CA SER A 81 -3.83 -8.61 -3.80
C SER A 81 -2.64 -8.46 -2.85
N TRP A 82 -1.38 -8.61 -3.33
CA TRP A 82 -0.18 -8.56 -2.49
C TRP A 82 -0.10 -7.26 -1.66
N SER A 83 -0.35 -6.11 -2.30
CA SER A 83 -0.16 -4.80 -1.65
C SER A 83 -1.30 -4.48 -0.70
N LEU A 84 -2.51 -4.96 -1.02
CA LEU A 84 -3.69 -4.81 -0.18
C LEU A 84 -3.54 -5.61 1.11
N SER A 85 -2.96 -6.81 1.06
CA SER A 85 -2.63 -7.55 2.29
C SER A 85 -1.70 -6.74 3.20
N VAL A 86 -0.68 -6.08 2.65
CA VAL A 86 0.21 -5.23 3.46
C VAL A 86 -0.56 -4.11 4.16
N GLU A 87 -1.49 -3.49 3.43
CA GLU A 87 -2.32 -2.41 3.93
C GLU A 87 -3.29 -2.86 5.03
N GLU A 88 -4.01 -3.97 4.82
CA GLU A 88 -4.96 -4.53 5.79
C GLU A 88 -4.26 -4.99 7.08
N PHE A 89 -3.12 -5.67 6.97
CA PHE A 89 -2.31 -6.00 8.15
C PHE A 89 -1.85 -4.73 8.88
N SER A 90 -1.44 -3.70 8.15
CA SER A 90 -1.00 -2.44 8.76
C SER A 90 -2.14 -1.73 9.52
N TYR A 91 -3.37 -1.84 9.02
CA TYR A 91 -4.58 -1.30 9.66
C TYR A 91 -4.90 -1.98 10.97
N VAL A 92 -4.58 -3.27 11.11
CA VAL A 92 -4.89 -4.04 12.31
C VAL A 92 -3.76 -3.96 13.33
N LEU A 93 -2.51 -4.16 12.89
CA LEU A 93 -1.35 -4.34 13.76
C LEU A 93 -1.10 -3.15 14.68
N LEU A 94 -1.04 -1.92 14.14
CA LEU A 94 -0.72 -0.74 14.95
C LEU A 94 -1.84 -0.37 15.94
N PRO A 95 -3.12 -0.26 15.56
CA PRO A 95 -4.19 -0.02 16.52
C PRO A 95 -4.29 -1.09 17.60
N LEU A 96 -4.10 -2.37 17.23
CA LEU A 96 -4.15 -3.47 18.18
C LEU A 96 -2.95 -3.42 19.14
N LEU A 97 -1.75 -3.17 18.63
CA LEU A 97 -0.55 -2.97 19.45
C LEU A 97 -0.79 -1.86 20.47
N LEU A 98 -1.27 -0.68 20.03
CA LEU A 98 -1.56 0.46 20.91
C LEU A 98 -2.66 0.16 21.92
N LEU A 99 -3.68 -0.61 21.55
CA LEU A 99 -4.77 -1.00 22.45
C LEU A 99 -4.25 -1.93 23.55
N LEU A 100 -3.56 -3.01 23.18
CA LEU A 100 -3.07 -4.02 24.12
C LEU A 100 -2.03 -3.43 25.06
N THR A 101 -1.04 -2.74 24.51
CA THR A 101 0.05 -2.15 25.30
C THR A 101 -0.43 -0.92 26.09
N GLY A 102 -1.40 -0.16 25.57
CA GLY A 102 -1.98 0.99 26.27
C GLY A 102 -2.78 0.62 27.53
N VAL A 103 -3.43 -0.56 27.54
CA VAL A 103 -4.12 -1.10 28.73
C VAL A 103 -3.12 -1.50 29.82
N VAL A 104 -1.99 -2.07 29.43
CA VAL A 104 -0.94 -2.57 30.34
C VAL A 104 -0.08 -1.43 30.89
N PHE A 105 0.50 -0.61 30.02
CA PHE A 105 1.49 0.41 30.41
C PHE A 105 0.88 1.74 30.82
N ARG A 106 -0.37 2.03 30.41
CA ARG A 106 -1.10 3.29 30.72
C ARG A 106 -0.21 4.55 30.51
N PRO A 107 0.25 4.78 29.27
CA PRO A 107 1.27 5.80 28.99
C PRO A 107 0.77 7.21 29.33
N ASN A 108 1.57 7.96 30.09
CA ASN A 108 1.29 9.37 30.39
C ASN A 108 1.41 10.25 29.14
N ASN A 109 2.45 10.00 28.32
CA ASN A 109 2.63 10.67 27.02
C ASN A 109 2.15 9.77 25.88
N ARG A 110 0.89 9.93 25.48
CA ARG A 110 0.30 9.17 24.37
C ARG A 110 0.97 9.43 23.01
N SER A 111 1.41 10.67 22.76
CA SER A 111 2.09 10.99 21.50
C SER A 111 3.40 10.22 21.37
N LEU A 112 4.22 10.19 22.43
CA LEU A 112 5.46 9.42 22.45
C LEU A 112 5.18 7.91 22.34
N PHE A 113 4.14 7.42 23.00
CA PHE A 113 3.78 6.00 22.93
C PHE A 113 3.37 5.57 21.51
N PHE A 114 2.64 6.42 20.80
CA PHE A 114 2.31 6.21 19.39
C PHE A 114 3.56 6.13 18.52
N LEU A 115 4.52 7.03 18.74
CA LEU A 115 5.81 7.00 18.05
C LEU A 115 6.57 5.70 18.34
N LEU A 116 6.68 5.31 19.60
CA LEU A 116 7.37 4.08 20.00
C LEU A 116 6.73 2.83 19.37
N GLY A 117 5.40 2.73 19.36
CA GLY A 117 4.70 1.62 18.69
C GLY A 117 4.94 1.60 17.18
N THR A 118 4.98 2.77 16.53
CA THR A 118 5.29 2.89 15.10
C THR A 118 6.75 2.49 14.82
N CYS A 119 7.70 2.97 15.63
CA CYS A 119 9.12 2.62 15.53
C CYS A 119 9.36 1.13 15.76
N LEU A 120 8.66 0.51 16.72
CA LEU A 120 8.75 -0.92 16.96
C LEU A 120 8.37 -1.72 15.71
N LEU A 121 7.26 -1.39 15.04
CA LEU A 121 6.83 -2.09 13.83
C LEU A 121 7.78 -1.86 12.64
N LEU A 122 8.37 -0.67 12.52
CA LEU A 122 9.43 -0.39 11.56
C LEU A 122 10.67 -1.25 11.82
N LEU A 123 11.09 -1.36 13.09
CA LEU A 123 12.23 -2.19 13.49
C LEU A 123 11.93 -3.67 13.27
N CYS A 124 10.71 -4.16 13.54
CA CYS A 124 10.31 -5.53 13.23
C CYS A 124 10.38 -5.81 11.73
N SER A 125 9.86 -4.90 10.89
CA SER A 125 9.93 -5.04 9.42
C SER A 125 11.38 -5.03 8.91
N PHE A 126 12.23 -4.20 9.50
CA PHE A 126 13.66 -4.14 9.18
C PHE A 126 14.40 -5.42 9.61
N GLY A 127 14.15 -5.88 10.84
CA GLY A 127 14.69 -7.14 11.37
C GLY A 127 14.27 -8.35 10.54
N ALA A 128 13.03 -8.39 10.07
CA ALA A 128 12.57 -9.45 9.19
C ALA A 128 13.32 -9.48 7.84
N ARG A 129 13.65 -8.31 7.27
CA ARG A 129 14.47 -8.21 6.06
C ARG A 129 15.93 -8.60 6.30
N LEU A 130 16.50 -8.25 7.45
CA LEU A 130 17.82 -8.71 7.86
C LEU A 130 17.85 -10.24 7.98
N TYR A 131 16.84 -10.81 8.63
CA TYR A 131 16.67 -12.26 8.73
C TYR A 131 16.59 -12.89 7.34
N PHE A 132 15.74 -12.37 6.44
CA PHE A 132 15.66 -12.85 5.06
C PHE A 132 17.02 -12.79 4.34
N HIS A 133 17.78 -11.71 4.50
CA HIS A 133 19.10 -11.58 3.88
C HIS A 133 20.09 -12.63 4.40
N GLN A 134 20.02 -12.98 5.69
CA GLN A 134 20.88 -13.98 6.29
C GLN A 134 20.50 -15.41 5.89
N THR A 135 19.21 -15.71 5.74
CA THR A 135 18.73 -17.06 5.44
C THR A 135 18.62 -17.36 3.95
N THR A 136 18.54 -16.33 3.10
CA THR A 136 18.25 -16.48 1.68
C THR A 136 19.35 -15.84 0.83
N GLN A 137 20.11 -16.65 0.10
CA GLN A 137 21.05 -16.17 -0.90
C GLN A 137 20.34 -15.91 -2.22
N ASN A 138 19.71 -14.74 -2.33
CA ASN A 138 19.03 -14.33 -3.54
C ASN A 138 19.92 -13.41 -4.39
N THR A 139 20.07 -13.75 -5.68
CA THR A 139 20.81 -12.95 -6.67
C THR A 139 19.95 -12.57 -7.88
N ASP A 140 18.65 -12.88 -7.85
CA ASP A 140 17.71 -12.61 -8.94
C ASP A 140 16.64 -11.60 -8.51
N VAL A 141 16.48 -10.54 -9.31
CA VAL A 141 15.49 -9.48 -9.09
C VAL A 141 14.06 -10.00 -9.19
N VAL A 142 13.79 -11.01 -10.02
CA VAL A 142 12.46 -11.61 -10.17
C VAL A 142 12.08 -12.33 -8.88
N VAL A 143 12.97 -13.17 -8.35
CA VAL A 143 12.80 -13.88 -7.08
C VAL A 143 12.70 -12.87 -5.93
N TRP A 144 13.51 -11.81 -5.94
CA TRP A 144 13.44 -10.76 -4.91
C TRP A 144 12.09 -10.06 -4.89
N ASN A 145 11.52 -9.82 -6.07
CA ASN A 145 10.23 -9.17 -6.19
C ASN A 145 9.10 -10.04 -5.60
N THR A 146 9.12 -11.36 -5.84
CA THR A 146 8.07 -12.28 -5.34
C THR A 146 8.26 -12.68 -3.88
N ASP A 147 9.50 -12.90 -3.45
CA ASP A 147 9.82 -13.54 -2.17
C ASP A 147 10.11 -12.52 -1.07
N LEU A 148 10.39 -11.27 -1.44
CA LEU A 148 10.65 -10.18 -0.49
C LEU A 148 9.66 -9.03 -0.67
N LYS A 149 9.67 -8.36 -1.82
CA LYS A 149 8.89 -7.12 -2.01
C LYS A 149 7.38 -7.35 -1.91
N MET A 150 6.88 -8.49 -2.40
CA MET A 150 5.46 -8.82 -2.40
C MET A 150 5.00 -9.55 -1.13
N VAL A 151 5.82 -9.66 -0.09
CA VAL A 151 5.48 -10.38 1.16
C VAL A 151 5.22 -9.41 2.31
N VAL A 152 4.13 -9.65 3.05
CA VAL A 152 3.61 -8.71 4.07
C VAL A 152 4.64 -8.40 5.14
N VAL A 153 5.23 -9.43 5.75
CA VAL A 153 6.16 -9.28 6.89
C VAL A 153 7.35 -8.37 6.56
N TYR A 154 7.80 -8.34 5.31
CA TYR A 154 8.94 -7.52 4.89
C TYR A 154 8.57 -6.12 4.41
N ARG A 155 7.27 -5.83 4.20
CA ARG A 155 6.81 -4.58 3.56
C ARG A 155 5.90 -3.71 4.44
N LEU A 156 5.74 -4.02 5.71
CA LEU A 156 4.98 -3.17 6.64
C LEU A 156 5.56 -1.75 6.72
N ASP A 157 6.85 -1.60 6.48
CA ASP A 157 7.56 -0.32 6.46
C ASP A 157 6.95 0.73 5.52
N ALA A 158 6.45 0.39 4.33
CA ALA A 158 5.94 1.44 3.45
C ALA A 158 4.65 2.10 3.96
N ILE A 159 3.89 1.42 4.82
CA ILE A 159 2.75 2.04 5.49
C ILE A 159 3.23 2.80 6.72
N TYR A 160 4.08 2.18 7.56
CA TYR A 160 4.53 2.79 8.80
C TYR A 160 5.48 3.97 8.63
N MET A 161 6.22 4.06 7.53
CA MET A 161 6.95 5.29 7.18
C MET A 161 6.00 6.46 6.94
N GLY A 162 4.84 6.21 6.31
CA GLY A 162 3.79 7.22 6.18
C GLY A 162 3.18 7.59 7.54
N VAL A 163 2.97 6.61 8.41
CA VAL A 163 2.48 6.86 9.78
C VAL A 163 3.49 7.68 10.59
N LEU A 164 4.78 7.39 10.48
CA LEU A 164 5.85 8.19 11.10
C LEU A 164 5.81 9.63 10.60
N CYS A 165 5.69 9.84 9.29
CA CYS A 165 5.52 11.18 8.71
C CYS A 165 4.27 11.89 9.25
N SER A 166 3.17 11.18 9.47
CA SER A 166 1.95 11.78 10.04
C SER A 166 2.18 12.27 11.47
N TRP A 167 2.93 11.52 12.28
CA TRP A 167 3.30 11.94 13.62
C TRP A 167 4.20 13.19 13.59
N ILE A 168 5.18 13.23 12.69
CA ILE A 168 6.05 14.42 12.51
C ILE A 168 5.22 15.63 12.09
N ALA A 169 4.29 15.47 11.14
CA ALA A 169 3.46 16.55 10.63
C ALA A 169 2.55 17.15 11.72
N GLU A 170 1.99 16.32 12.60
CA GLU A 170 1.10 16.76 13.69
C GLU A 170 1.87 17.38 14.86
N ASN A 171 3.04 16.84 15.24
CA ASN A 171 3.82 17.33 16.39
C ASN A 171 4.79 18.47 16.04
N PHE A 172 5.29 18.52 14.80
CA PHE A 172 6.30 19.49 14.35
C PHE A 172 5.84 20.27 13.11
N LYS A 173 4.61 20.78 13.13
CA LYS A 173 3.99 21.49 12.00
C LYS A 173 4.86 22.61 11.41
N LYS A 174 5.53 23.40 12.26
CA LYS A 174 6.39 24.51 11.83
C LYS A 174 7.59 24.02 11.01
N PHE A 175 8.26 22.96 11.48
CA PHE A 175 9.33 22.29 10.74
C PHE A 175 8.81 21.67 9.44
N TRP A 176 7.68 20.95 9.50
CA TRP A 176 7.07 20.27 8.36
C TRP A 176 6.81 21.23 7.18
N ILE A 177 6.25 22.41 7.46
CA ILE A 177 5.94 23.41 6.43
C ILE A 177 7.22 24.12 5.96
N ASN A 178 8.09 24.52 6.88
CA ASN A 178 9.28 25.30 6.54
C ASN A 178 10.31 24.50 5.73
N SER A 179 10.43 23.20 5.97
CA SER A 179 11.41 22.33 5.32
C SER A 179 10.87 21.63 4.06
N LYS A 180 9.63 21.91 3.62
CA LYS A 180 8.95 21.12 2.58
C LYS A 180 9.73 21.01 1.26
N TRP A 181 10.30 22.10 0.77
CA TRP A 181 11.04 22.09 -0.50
C TRP A 181 12.41 21.43 -0.37
N MET A 182 13.08 21.62 0.77
CA MET A 182 14.35 20.94 1.07
C MET A 182 14.15 19.42 1.12
N LEU A 183 13.11 18.96 1.83
CA LEU A 183 12.77 17.54 1.91
C LEU A 183 12.37 16.98 0.53
N CYS A 184 11.54 17.71 -0.23
CA CYS A 184 11.16 17.31 -1.58
C CYS A 184 12.37 17.18 -2.52
N PHE A 185 13.32 18.11 -2.44
CA PHE A 185 14.55 18.07 -3.23
C PHE A 185 15.44 16.89 -2.81
N ALA A 186 15.58 16.62 -1.51
CA ALA A 186 16.28 15.43 -1.02
C ALA A 186 15.62 14.13 -1.52
N GLY A 187 14.29 14.06 -1.50
CA GLY A 187 13.53 12.94 -2.06
C GLY A 187 13.78 12.75 -3.56
N LEU A 188 13.82 13.85 -4.31
CA LEU A 188 14.14 13.83 -5.75
C LEU A 188 15.56 13.32 -6.00
N LEU A 189 16.56 13.79 -5.25
CA LEU A 189 17.95 13.32 -5.39
C LEU A 189 18.07 11.82 -5.12
N ILE A 190 17.38 11.31 -4.10
CA ILE A 190 17.35 9.88 -3.80
C ILE A 190 16.71 9.11 -4.95
N LEU A 191 15.58 9.58 -5.51
CA LEU A 191 14.94 8.93 -6.67
C LEU A 191 15.84 8.94 -7.90
N CYS A 192 16.55 10.04 -8.18
CA CYS A 192 17.52 10.13 -9.26
C CYS A 192 18.66 9.12 -9.07
N PHE A 193 19.17 8.97 -7.84
CA PHE A 193 20.17 7.96 -7.52
C PHE A 193 19.63 6.54 -7.69
N LEU A 194 18.40 6.26 -7.23
CA LEU A 194 17.78 4.94 -7.40
C LEU A 194 17.57 4.59 -8.88
N PHE A 195 17.26 5.58 -9.72
CA PHE A 195 17.01 5.36 -11.15
C PHE A 195 18.29 5.23 -11.97
N ALA A 196 19.24 6.17 -11.82
CA ALA A 196 20.45 6.22 -12.63
C ALA A 196 21.70 5.74 -11.87
N GLY A 197 21.82 6.09 -10.59
CA GLY A 197 22.98 5.77 -9.76
C GLY A 197 23.16 4.27 -9.51
N ILE A 198 22.07 3.52 -9.29
CA ILE A 198 22.14 2.06 -9.09
C ILE A 198 22.84 1.36 -10.26
N GLY A 199 22.46 1.72 -11.50
CA GLY A 199 23.07 1.16 -12.70
C GLY A 199 24.51 1.64 -12.88
N TYR A 200 24.75 2.94 -12.72
CA TYR A 200 26.07 3.54 -12.90
C TYR A 200 27.12 2.96 -11.94
N PHE A 201 26.81 2.87 -10.64
CA PHE A 201 27.70 2.36 -9.60
C PHE A 201 27.65 0.83 -9.45
N GLN A 202 26.92 0.12 -10.30
CA GLN A 202 26.79 -1.34 -10.26
C GLN A 202 26.29 -1.88 -8.91
N PHE A 203 25.42 -1.12 -8.20
CA PHE A 203 24.67 -1.57 -7.02
C PHE A 203 23.58 -2.57 -7.42
N THR A 204 23.90 -3.59 -8.21
CA THR A 204 22.96 -4.63 -8.60
C THR A 204 22.68 -5.58 -7.44
N ILE A 205 21.60 -6.36 -7.52
CA ILE A 205 21.27 -7.35 -6.47
C ILE A 205 22.40 -8.36 -6.25
N ARG A 206 23.18 -8.67 -7.29
CA ARG A 206 24.34 -9.57 -7.22
C ARG A 206 25.52 -8.95 -6.49
N ASN A 207 25.81 -7.68 -6.77
CA ASN A 207 26.99 -7.00 -6.23
C ASN A 207 26.75 -6.40 -4.84
N ALA A 208 25.50 -6.03 -4.54
CA ALA A 208 25.10 -5.40 -3.29
C ALA A 208 23.81 -6.00 -2.72
N PRO A 209 23.77 -7.32 -2.40
CA PRO A 209 22.57 -8.01 -1.94
C PRO A 209 22.04 -7.44 -0.61
N LEU A 210 22.91 -6.97 0.28
CA LEU A 210 22.50 -6.32 1.52
C LEU A 210 21.69 -5.04 1.24
N PHE A 211 22.16 -4.22 0.29
CA PHE A 211 21.43 -3.01 -0.12
C PHE A 211 20.05 -3.37 -0.64
N TRP A 212 19.93 -4.35 -1.54
CA TRP A 212 18.65 -4.75 -2.12
C TRP A 212 17.69 -5.40 -1.12
N ASN A 213 18.18 -6.33 -0.30
CA ASN A 213 17.33 -7.09 0.61
C ASN A 213 16.87 -6.25 1.81
N VAL A 214 17.69 -5.28 2.26
CA VAL A 214 17.43 -4.58 3.54
C VAL A 214 17.11 -3.11 3.34
N PHE A 215 17.91 -2.39 2.56
CA PHE A 215 17.86 -0.94 2.50
C PHE A 215 17.01 -0.40 1.36
N TYR A 216 17.02 -1.03 0.18
CA TYR A 216 16.40 -0.51 -1.04
C TYR A 216 14.93 -0.15 -0.84
N LEU A 217 14.13 -1.04 -0.26
CA LEU A 217 12.71 -0.77 0.01
C LEU A 217 12.53 0.41 1.00
N THR A 218 13.36 0.48 2.04
CA THR A 218 13.34 1.59 2.99
C THR A 218 13.70 2.91 2.32
N VAL A 219 14.73 2.91 1.47
CA VAL A 219 15.19 4.09 0.72
C VAL A 219 14.11 4.57 -0.26
N VAL A 220 13.49 3.66 -1.02
CA VAL A 220 12.38 3.98 -1.93
C VAL A 220 11.20 4.60 -1.16
N THR A 221 10.79 3.99 -0.06
CA THR A 221 9.64 4.47 0.73
C THR A 221 9.94 5.80 1.41
N THR A 222 11.17 6.00 1.88
CA THR A 222 11.65 7.27 2.42
C THR A 222 11.68 8.36 1.36
N ALA A 223 12.22 8.07 0.17
CA ALA A 223 12.26 9.01 -0.95
C ALA A 223 10.86 9.51 -1.30
N ILE A 224 9.87 8.61 -1.38
CA ILE A 224 8.46 8.98 -1.62
C ILE A 224 7.87 9.76 -0.43
N ALA A 225 8.19 9.36 0.80
CA ALA A 225 7.69 10.03 2.00
C ALA A 225 8.18 11.49 2.11
N LEU A 226 9.38 11.80 1.59
CA LEU A 226 9.94 13.15 1.58
C LEU A 226 9.17 14.14 0.67
N PHE A 227 8.30 13.66 -0.23
CA PHE A 227 7.38 14.51 -0.99
C PHE A 227 6.12 14.88 -0.18
N LEU A 228 5.81 14.16 0.90
CA LEU A 228 4.58 14.37 1.68
C LEU A 228 4.42 15.80 2.21
N PRO A 229 5.46 16.50 2.70
CA PRO A 229 5.32 17.89 3.14
C PRO A 229 4.73 18.81 2.07
N VAL A 230 5.26 18.76 0.85
CA VAL A 230 4.78 19.55 -0.29
C VAL A 230 3.35 19.12 -0.68
N LEU A 231 3.11 17.81 -0.77
CA LEU A 231 1.80 17.28 -1.16
C LEU A 231 0.71 17.56 -0.13
N SER A 232 1.06 17.59 1.17
CA SER A 232 0.12 17.86 2.26
C SER A 232 -0.30 19.33 2.35
N ASP A 233 0.55 20.25 1.88
CA ASP A 233 0.30 21.69 1.82
C ASP A 233 -0.23 22.13 0.44
N TRP A 234 -0.42 21.19 -0.48
CA TRP A 234 -0.86 21.49 -1.84
C TRP A 234 -2.32 21.96 -1.83
N LYS A 235 -2.53 23.23 -2.18
CA LYS A 235 -3.87 23.82 -2.29
C LYS A 235 -4.58 23.32 -3.55
N LYS A 236 -5.89 23.18 -3.49
CA LYS A 236 -6.70 22.83 -4.67
C LYS A 236 -6.48 23.87 -5.76
N THR A 237 -6.24 23.41 -6.99
CA THR A 237 -6.05 24.27 -8.14
C THR A 237 -7.16 24.00 -9.16
N GLU A 238 -7.83 25.05 -9.63
CA GLU A 238 -8.92 24.98 -10.62
C GLU A 238 -8.40 24.90 -12.06
N TRP A 239 -7.41 24.05 -12.31
CA TRP A 239 -6.91 23.86 -13.67
C TRP A 239 -7.87 23.00 -14.48
N MET A 240 -7.94 23.21 -15.80
CA MET A 240 -8.79 22.40 -16.70
C MET A 240 -8.49 20.89 -16.59
N ILE A 241 -7.25 20.53 -16.26
CA ILE A 241 -6.77 19.15 -16.12
C ILE A 241 -7.16 18.52 -14.76
N SER A 242 -7.61 19.33 -13.79
CA SER A 242 -7.99 18.84 -12.45
C SER A 242 -9.15 17.82 -12.50
N LYS A 243 -10.13 18.00 -13.40
CA LYS A 243 -11.28 17.10 -13.55
C LYS A 243 -10.87 15.72 -14.06
N PRO A 244 -10.11 15.58 -15.18
CA PRO A 244 -9.55 14.30 -15.61
C PRO A 244 -8.70 13.62 -14.53
N ILE A 245 -7.82 14.36 -13.86
CA ILE A 245 -6.96 13.80 -12.80
C ILE A 245 -7.81 13.29 -11.63
N ALA A 246 -8.81 14.05 -11.20
CA ALA A 246 -9.74 13.64 -10.15
C ALA A 246 -10.53 12.39 -10.55
N PHE A 247 -10.98 12.31 -11.80
CA PHE A 247 -11.66 11.13 -12.33
C PHE A 247 -10.78 9.88 -12.25
N VAL A 248 -9.57 9.93 -12.80
CA VAL A 248 -8.61 8.82 -12.76
C VAL A 248 -8.27 8.45 -11.31
N SER A 249 -8.09 9.45 -10.44
CA SER A 249 -7.82 9.24 -9.02
C SER A 249 -8.96 8.50 -8.31
N MET A 250 -10.22 8.82 -8.63
CA MET A 250 -11.40 8.17 -8.06
C MET A 250 -11.50 6.70 -8.47
N ILE A 251 -11.22 6.37 -9.72
CA ILE A 251 -11.30 4.98 -10.22
C ILE A 251 -10.00 4.18 -10.02
N SER A 252 -8.93 4.81 -9.54
CA SER A 252 -7.58 4.22 -9.45
C SER A 252 -7.52 2.90 -8.69
N TYR A 253 -8.34 2.74 -7.65
CA TYR A 253 -8.42 1.49 -6.90
C TYR A 253 -9.07 0.37 -7.72
N SER A 254 -10.17 0.68 -8.43
CA SER A 254 -10.79 -0.26 -9.36
C SER A 254 -9.83 -0.65 -10.49
N VAL A 255 -9.12 0.33 -11.08
CA VAL A 255 -8.08 0.09 -12.10
C VAL A 255 -7.01 -0.86 -11.56
N TYR A 256 -6.54 -0.62 -10.33
CA TYR A 256 -5.54 -1.46 -9.69
C TYR A 256 -5.97 -2.93 -9.60
N LEU A 257 -7.24 -3.21 -9.28
CA LEU A 257 -7.69 -4.60 -9.11
C LEU A 257 -8.01 -5.33 -10.43
N TRP A 258 -8.38 -4.60 -11.49
CA TRP A 258 -8.74 -5.20 -12.78
C TRP A 258 -7.55 -5.46 -13.71
N HIS A 259 -6.56 -4.56 -13.70
CA HIS A 259 -5.63 -4.44 -14.82
C HIS A 259 -4.75 -5.68 -15.05
N TYR A 260 -4.24 -6.35 -14.02
CA TYR A 260 -3.18 -7.35 -14.20
C TYR A 260 -3.70 -8.80 -14.15
N SER A 261 -4.35 -9.26 -13.08
CA SER A 261 -4.77 -10.67 -12.97
C SER A 261 -5.93 -11.02 -13.89
N ILE A 262 -6.79 -10.06 -14.21
CA ILE A 262 -7.94 -10.31 -15.10
C ILE A 262 -7.67 -9.79 -16.51
N VAL A 263 -7.58 -8.47 -16.69
CA VAL A 263 -7.58 -7.88 -18.03
C VAL A 263 -6.33 -8.29 -18.80
N LEU A 264 -5.13 -8.14 -18.23
CA LEU A 264 -3.90 -8.51 -18.92
C LEU A 264 -3.83 -10.01 -19.22
N GLN A 265 -4.24 -10.89 -18.29
CA GLN A 265 -4.20 -12.33 -18.51
C GLN A 265 -5.17 -12.78 -19.61
N LEU A 266 -6.42 -12.33 -19.57
CA LEU A 266 -7.42 -12.65 -20.60
C LEU A 266 -7.05 -12.07 -21.96
N MET A 267 -6.51 -10.85 -21.99
CA MET A 267 -6.04 -10.26 -23.23
C MET A 267 -4.84 -10.99 -23.81
N ARG A 268 -3.90 -11.43 -22.96
CA ARG A 268 -2.80 -12.29 -23.41
C ARG A 268 -3.29 -13.62 -23.97
N SER A 269 -4.39 -14.18 -23.49
CA SER A 269 -4.92 -15.42 -24.07
C SER A 269 -5.66 -15.21 -25.38
N TRP A 270 -6.44 -14.14 -25.52
CA TRP A 270 -7.34 -13.95 -26.67
C TRP A 270 -6.77 -13.05 -27.77
N PHE A 271 -5.86 -12.14 -27.45
CA PHE A 271 -5.35 -11.10 -28.35
C PHE A 271 -3.82 -11.12 -28.47
N TYR A 272 -3.15 -12.24 -28.17
CA TYR A 272 -1.68 -12.36 -28.24
C TYR A 272 -1.08 -11.96 -29.58
N GLN A 273 -1.81 -12.20 -30.68
CA GLN A 273 -1.34 -11.95 -32.05
C GLN A 273 -1.59 -10.52 -32.54
N SER A 274 -2.31 -9.69 -31.77
CA SER A 274 -2.58 -8.30 -32.14
C SER A 274 -1.30 -7.46 -32.13
N ASP A 275 -1.23 -6.43 -32.97
CA ASP A 275 -0.11 -5.49 -32.93
C ASP A 275 -0.07 -4.73 -31.60
N ARG A 276 1.12 -4.23 -31.25
CA ARG A 276 1.38 -3.61 -29.94
C ARG A 276 0.47 -2.41 -29.66
N TYR A 277 0.13 -1.60 -30.66
CA TYR A 277 -0.68 -0.40 -30.47
C TYR A 277 -2.14 -0.76 -30.23
N THR A 278 -2.69 -1.67 -31.03
CA THR A 278 -4.05 -2.18 -30.86
C THR A 278 -4.21 -2.90 -29.53
N PHE A 279 -3.26 -3.77 -29.17
CA PHE A 279 -3.27 -4.48 -27.88
C PHE A 279 -3.29 -3.49 -26.71
N THR A 280 -2.44 -2.47 -26.76
CA THR A 280 -2.34 -1.46 -25.69
C THR A 280 -3.60 -0.60 -25.61
N ALA A 281 -4.16 -0.18 -26.75
CA ALA A 281 -5.37 0.62 -26.79
C ALA A 281 -6.58 -0.15 -26.23
N LEU A 282 -6.75 -1.41 -26.61
CA LEU A 282 -7.79 -2.30 -26.07
C LEU A 282 -7.59 -2.53 -24.57
N TYR A 283 -6.36 -2.79 -24.13
CA TYR A 283 -6.03 -3.00 -22.73
C TYR A 283 -6.40 -1.82 -21.84
N ILE A 284 -6.02 -0.61 -22.24
CA ILE A 284 -6.36 0.61 -21.51
C ILE A 284 -7.88 0.82 -21.52
N SER A 285 -8.53 0.65 -22.68
CA SER A 285 -9.97 0.88 -22.82
C SER A 285 -10.80 -0.09 -21.96
N ILE A 286 -10.52 -1.40 -22.04
CA ILE A 286 -11.22 -2.42 -21.26
C ILE A 286 -10.98 -2.20 -19.75
N THR A 287 -9.74 -1.94 -19.35
CA THR A 287 -9.41 -1.67 -17.94
C THR A 287 -10.19 -0.47 -17.42
N LEU A 288 -10.21 0.66 -18.14
CA LEU A 288 -10.91 1.86 -17.69
C LEU A 288 -12.42 1.68 -17.66
N LEU A 289 -13.00 1.00 -18.66
CA LEU A 289 -14.44 0.73 -18.71
C LEU A 289 -14.89 -0.15 -17.54
N LEU A 290 -14.25 -1.31 -17.34
CA LEU A 290 -14.57 -2.22 -16.24
C LEU A 290 -14.40 -1.53 -14.88
N SER A 291 -13.31 -0.77 -14.73
CA SER A 291 -13.04 -0.03 -13.50
C SER A 291 -14.08 1.04 -13.21
N TRP A 292 -14.55 1.76 -14.24
CA TRP A 292 -15.60 2.75 -14.09
C TRP A 292 -16.93 2.09 -13.69
N PHE A 293 -17.30 0.97 -14.31
CA PHE A 293 -18.51 0.23 -13.96
C PHE A 293 -18.47 -0.27 -12.51
N THR A 294 -17.38 -0.92 -12.09
CA THR A 294 -17.27 -1.41 -10.71
C THR A 294 -17.22 -0.28 -9.69
N TYR A 295 -16.55 0.83 -10.01
CA TYR A 295 -16.55 2.01 -9.18
C TYR A 295 -17.98 2.56 -8.99
N ALA A 296 -18.73 2.72 -10.09
CA ALA A 296 -20.06 3.30 -10.06
C ALA A 296 -21.09 2.41 -9.35
N LEU A 297 -21.02 1.09 -9.56
CA LEU A 297 -21.99 0.12 -9.05
C LEU A 297 -21.71 -0.37 -7.63
N ILE A 298 -20.46 -0.35 -7.19
CA ILE A 298 -20.06 -0.95 -5.91
C ILE A 298 -19.37 0.07 -5.01
N GLU A 299 -18.25 0.64 -5.46
CA GLU A 299 -17.44 1.50 -4.59
C GLU A 299 -18.21 2.76 -4.17
N LYS A 300 -18.81 3.48 -5.13
CA LYS A 300 -19.58 4.70 -4.88
C LYS A 300 -20.77 4.50 -3.93
N PRO A 301 -21.67 3.51 -4.10
CA PRO A 301 -22.78 3.31 -3.17
C PRO A 301 -22.32 2.88 -1.77
N VAL A 302 -21.30 2.03 -1.65
CA VAL A 302 -20.79 1.64 -0.32
C VAL A 302 -20.17 2.84 0.40
N LEU A 303 -19.42 3.68 -0.29
CA LEU A 303 -18.88 4.91 0.28
C LEU A 303 -19.99 5.89 0.73
N ALA A 304 -21.06 6.02 -0.06
CA ALA A 304 -22.22 6.83 0.32
C ALA A 304 -22.91 6.29 1.57
N PHE A 305 -23.07 4.97 1.69
CA PHE A 305 -23.61 4.33 2.89
C PHE A 305 -22.74 4.55 4.13
N ARG A 306 -21.41 4.43 3.97
CA ARG A 306 -20.44 4.68 5.05
C ARG A 306 -20.57 6.12 5.59
N ASP A 307 -20.72 7.09 4.70
CA ASP A 307 -20.71 8.51 5.08
C ASP A 307 -22.06 8.96 5.68
N ARG A 308 -23.18 8.30 5.37
CA ARG A 308 -24.50 8.53 6.00
C ARG A 308 -24.54 8.17 7.48
N LYS A 309 -23.78 7.17 7.95
CA LYS A 309 -23.68 6.82 9.38
C LYS A 309 -22.89 7.83 10.24
N LYS A 310 -22.67 9.06 9.74
CA LYS A 310 -22.08 10.19 10.48
C LYS A 310 -23.12 11.00 11.27
N THR A 311 -24.39 10.95 10.85
CA THR A 311 -25.55 11.54 11.53
C THR A 311 -26.21 10.52 12.43
#